data_AF-A0A9W9DDQ2-F1
#
_entry.id   AF-A0A9W9DDQ2-F1
#
_cell.length_a   1.000
_cell.length_b   1.000
_cell.length_c   1.000
_cell.angle_alpha   90.00
_cell.angle_beta   90.00
_cell.angle_gamma   90.00
#
_symmetry.space_group_name_H-M   'P 1'
#
loop_
_entity.id
_entity.type
_entity.pdbx_description
1 polymer ?
#
loop_
_entity_poly.entity_id
_entity_poly.type
_entity_poly.pdbx_seq_one_letter_code
_entity_poly.pdbx_strand_id
1 'polypeptide(L)'
;STTPNVYIEPEVPDPFLIDSHASDEEPEAHAKRKQELSVATPTQSFSQQDLIKNGPPSPTQSEEDAPEIYLPGLVLPTMFLLIPNTDLLTTLLNKYIHLPERRPMRDISGEWQKNNFHTLVLTNSLRALAMMARDRLVTTDPEDLALVSGWYLRLACLSRLRLFNQTSVECSNLFSVLNAVETPEAKSWLFEKLLPFELEVMYAKSWLFEKLLLFELDVVYVRLKYWLRNQTQR
;
A
#
# COMPACT_ATOMS: atom_id res chain seq x y z
N SER A 1 2.77 -49.83 -44.99
CA SER A 1 2.50 -49.89 -43.55
C SER A 1 3.45 -48.95 -42.83
N THR A 2 2.95 -47.83 -42.33
CA THR A 2 3.74 -46.81 -41.62
C THR A 2 3.00 -46.50 -40.33
N THR A 3 3.59 -46.84 -39.19
CA THR A 3 3.05 -46.57 -37.85
C THR A 3 3.23 -45.10 -37.48
N PRO A 4 2.25 -44.44 -36.82
CA PRO A 4 2.44 -43.08 -36.34
C PRO A 4 3.27 -43.11 -35.06
N ASN A 5 4.28 -42.24 -35.01
CA ASN A 5 5.15 -42.03 -33.87
C ASN A 5 4.39 -41.21 -32.82
N VAL A 6 4.06 -41.84 -31.69
CA VAL A 6 3.40 -41.17 -30.56
C VAL A 6 4.44 -40.33 -29.85
N TYR A 7 4.31 -39.01 -29.95
CA TYR A 7 5.12 -38.07 -29.17
C TYR A 7 4.65 -38.10 -27.72
N ILE A 8 5.51 -38.53 -26.81
CA ILE A 8 5.29 -38.48 -25.37
C ILE A 8 6.00 -37.22 -24.86
N GLU A 9 5.21 -36.28 -24.36
CA GLU A 9 5.69 -35.04 -23.75
C GLU A 9 6.34 -35.36 -22.39
N PRO A 10 7.57 -34.87 -22.09
CA PRO A 10 8.21 -35.15 -20.82
C PRO A 10 7.49 -34.43 -19.68
N GLU A 11 7.11 -35.17 -18.64
CA GLU A 11 6.51 -34.60 -17.42
C GLU A 11 7.50 -33.64 -16.74
N VAL A 12 7.10 -32.37 -16.67
CA VAL A 12 7.83 -31.33 -15.94
C VAL A 12 7.44 -31.43 -14.45
N PRO A 13 8.40 -31.68 -13.53
CA PRO A 13 8.10 -31.77 -12.11
C PRO A 13 7.50 -30.46 -11.56
N ASP A 14 6.41 -30.59 -10.80
CA ASP A 14 5.72 -29.46 -10.16
C ASP A 14 6.62 -28.82 -9.08
N PRO A 15 7.03 -27.55 -9.20
CA PRO A 15 7.94 -26.91 -8.26
C PRO A 15 7.35 -26.66 -6.87
N PHE A 16 6.08 -27.01 -6.63
CA PHE A 16 5.40 -26.83 -5.34
C PHE A 16 5.19 -28.14 -4.54
N LEU A 17 5.59 -29.29 -5.09
CA LEU A 17 5.63 -30.54 -4.31
C LEU A 17 6.91 -30.57 -3.47
N ILE A 18 6.83 -29.95 -2.29
CA ILE A 18 7.81 -30.13 -1.22
C ILE A 18 7.52 -31.50 -0.59
N ASP A 19 8.45 -32.44 -0.71
CA ASP A 19 8.36 -33.75 -0.05
C ASP A 19 8.29 -33.58 1.46
N SER A 20 7.11 -33.78 2.03
CA SER A 20 6.87 -33.84 3.46
C SER A 20 7.32 -35.20 4.00
N HIS A 21 8.64 -35.38 4.17
CA HIS A 21 9.21 -36.47 4.95
C HIS A 21 10.41 -35.97 5.77
N ALA A 22 10.11 -35.45 6.97
CA ALA A 22 11.07 -35.39 8.06
C ALA A 22 10.30 -35.69 9.35
N SER A 23 10.57 -36.89 9.85
CA SER A 23 9.96 -37.60 10.96
C SER A 23 10.29 -37.03 12.34
N ASP A 24 9.30 -37.17 13.22
CA ASP A 24 9.26 -37.07 14.69
C ASP A 24 10.56 -37.38 15.44
N GLU A 25 10.94 -36.52 16.39
CA GLU A 25 11.46 -36.90 17.73
C GLU A 25 11.22 -35.75 18.75
N GLU A 26 10.32 -35.97 19.72
CA GLU A 26 10.24 -35.23 20.99
C GLU A 26 11.26 -35.80 22.01
N PRO A 27 11.64 -35.00 23.03
CA PRO A 27 11.55 -35.58 24.37
C PRO A 27 10.94 -34.64 25.42
N GLU A 28 10.06 -35.24 26.22
CA GLU A 28 9.51 -34.74 27.48
C GLU A 28 10.58 -34.34 28.51
N ALA A 29 10.32 -33.28 29.28
CA ALA A 29 10.98 -33.06 30.57
C ALA A 29 9.97 -32.59 31.63
N HIS A 30 9.77 -33.45 32.63
CA HIS A 30 8.99 -33.20 33.83
C HIS A 30 9.71 -32.25 34.83
N ALA A 31 8.88 -31.41 35.47
CA ALA A 31 8.87 -31.06 36.90
C ALA A 31 9.60 -29.82 37.46
N LYS A 32 8.74 -28.94 38.01
CA LYS A 32 8.84 -28.16 39.28
C LYS A 32 9.88 -27.03 39.38
N ARG A 33 9.39 -25.78 39.49
CA ARG A 33 9.46 -25.02 40.77
C ARG A 33 8.54 -23.78 40.76
N LYS A 34 7.71 -23.68 41.80
CA LYS A 34 6.94 -22.50 42.18
C LYS A 34 7.89 -21.39 42.66
N GLN A 35 7.59 -20.13 42.33
CA GLN A 35 7.78 -19.01 43.26
C GLN A 35 6.86 -17.84 42.91
N GLU A 36 6.12 -17.44 43.94
CA GLU A 36 5.18 -16.32 44.03
C GLU A 36 5.93 -14.99 43.98
N LEU A 37 5.33 -13.93 43.40
CA LEU A 37 5.34 -12.59 44.02
C LEU A 37 4.33 -11.62 43.38
N SER A 38 3.28 -11.36 44.16
CA SER A 38 2.60 -10.09 44.48
C SER A 38 2.50 -8.92 43.48
N VAL A 39 1.24 -8.54 43.30
CA VAL A 39 0.65 -7.27 42.83
C VAL A 39 1.05 -6.06 43.69
N ALA A 40 1.40 -4.91 43.08
CA ALA A 40 1.03 -3.58 43.58
C ALA A 40 1.24 -2.44 42.55
N THR A 41 0.24 -1.57 42.49
CA THR A 41 0.03 -0.31 41.75
C THR A 41 1.01 0.82 42.13
N PRO A 42 1.28 1.83 41.25
CA PRO A 42 2.17 2.95 41.57
C PRO A 42 1.42 4.18 42.12
N THR A 43 1.96 4.86 43.14
CA THR A 43 1.72 6.29 43.36
C THR A 43 2.87 6.92 44.15
N GLN A 44 3.20 8.16 43.76
CA GLN A 44 3.87 9.25 44.50
C GLN A 44 5.33 9.57 44.15
N SER A 45 5.45 10.56 43.26
CA SER A 45 6.20 11.82 43.39
C SER A 45 7.16 12.00 44.57
N PHE A 46 8.40 12.44 44.30
CA PHE A 46 9.04 13.57 45.00
C PHE A 46 10.23 14.10 44.17
N SER A 47 10.28 15.42 44.02
CA SER A 47 11.39 16.18 43.43
C SER A 47 12.53 16.34 44.44
N GLN A 48 13.79 16.33 43.96
CA GLN A 48 14.89 17.07 44.59
C GLN A 48 15.92 17.49 43.54
N GLN A 49 16.30 18.76 43.63
CA GLN A 49 17.24 19.46 42.76
C GLN A 49 18.71 19.22 43.19
N ASP A 50 19.58 19.40 42.19
CA ASP A 50 20.89 20.04 42.23
C ASP A 50 22.22 19.28 42.54
N LEU A 51 23.11 19.44 41.54
CA LEU A 51 24.58 19.47 41.52
C LEU A 51 25.37 18.15 41.67
N ILE A 52 26.07 17.74 40.59
CA ILE A 52 27.55 17.80 40.46
C ILE A 52 27.98 17.56 38.99
N LYS A 53 28.50 18.65 38.40
CA LYS A 53 29.63 18.84 37.48
C LYS A 53 30.42 17.63 36.91
N ASN A 54 30.71 17.72 35.60
CA ASN A 54 31.82 17.14 34.81
C ASN A 54 31.66 15.72 34.23
N GLY A 55 30.99 15.63 33.07
CA GLY A 55 31.25 14.61 32.06
C GLY A 55 31.75 15.28 30.76
N PRO A 56 32.58 14.61 29.94
CA PRO A 56 32.96 15.14 28.62
C PRO A 56 31.69 15.41 27.80
N PRO A 57 31.68 16.41 26.91
CA PRO A 57 30.51 16.64 26.06
C PRO A 57 30.22 15.33 25.32
N SER A 58 29.11 14.69 25.66
CA SER A 58 28.49 13.71 24.79
C SER A 58 28.38 14.41 23.43
N PRO A 59 28.81 13.79 22.32
CA PRO A 59 28.57 14.39 21.02
C PRO A 59 27.07 14.62 20.95
N THR A 60 26.68 15.90 20.98
CA THR A 60 25.37 16.34 20.54
C THR A 60 25.24 15.69 19.18
N GLN A 61 24.40 14.66 19.11
CA GLN A 61 23.81 14.29 17.83
C GLN A 61 23.21 15.60 17.37
N SER A 62 23.88 16.25 16.43
CA SER A 62 23.34 17.39 15.73
C SER A 62 22.03 16.87 15.16
N GLU A 63 20.94 17.17 15.85
CA GLU A 63 19.60 17.15 15.28
C GLU A 63 19.78 17.93 13.99
N GLU A 64 19.82 17.19 12.88
CA GLU A 64 19.99 17.72 11.54
C GLU A 64 18.80 18.67 11.37
N ASP A 65 19.05 19.98 11.55
CA ASP A 65 18.02 21.03 11.64
C ASP A 65 17.10 20.86 10.42
N ALA A 66 15.93 20.26 10.64
CA ALA A 66 15.02 19.96 9.55
C ALA A 66 14.49 21.31 9.07
N PRO A 67 14.66 21.65 7.77
CA PRO A 67 14.13 22.89 7.27
C PRO A 67 12.62 22.92 7.48
N GLU A 68 12.09 24.05 7.96
CA GLU A 68 10.66 24.25 8.12
C GLU A 68 10.01 24.27 6.73
N ILE A 69 9.30 23.19 6.39
CA ILE A 69 8.70 22.98 5.07
C ILE A 69 7.20 23.21 5.17
N TYR A 70 6.72 24.27 4.53
CA TYR A 70 5.31 24.60 4.43
C TYR A 70 4.77 24.26 3.04
N LEU A 71 3.86 23.29 2.94
CA LEU A 71 3.34 22.78 1.66
C LEU A 71 1.80 22.89 1.54
N PRO A 72 1.23 24.11 1.55
CA PRO A 72 -0.22 24.33 1.52
C PRO A 72 -0.87 23.80 0.24
N GLY A 73 -0.11 23.71 -0.85
CA GLY A 73 -0.61 23.14 -2.11
C GLY A 73 -0.98 21.66 -2.01
N LEU A 74 -0.41 20.91 -1.07
CA LEU A 74 -0.64 19.45 -0.95
C LEU A 74 -1.96 19.07 -0.29
N VAL A 75 -2.60 20.01 0.41
CA VAL A 75 -3.86 19.78 1.13
C VAL A 75 -5.08 20.31 0.36
N LEU A 76 -4.87 20.95 -0.79
CA LEU A 76 -5.96 21.56 -1.56
C LEU A 76 -6.89 20.49 -2.15
N PRO A 77 -8.22 20.57 -1.93
CA PRO A 77 -9.18 19.61 -2.49
C PRO A 77 -9.12 19.49 -4.02
N THR A 78 -8.74 20.56 -4.71
CA THR A 78 -8.60 20.64 -6.17
C THR A 78 -7.47 19.79 -6.74
N MET A 79 -6.55 19.33 -5.88
CA MET A 79 -5.45 18.45 -6.26
C MET A 79 -5.92 17.01 -6.55
N PHE A 80 -7.10 16.66 -6.05
CA PHE A 80 -7.65 15.32 -6.12
C PHE A 80 -8.82 15.26 -7.10
N LEU A 81 -8.80 14.26 -7.97
CA LEU A 81 -9.92 13.98 -8.84
C LEU A 81 -10.96 13.14 -8.10
N LEU A 82 -12.22 13.26 -8.53
CA LEU A 82 -13.29 12.41 -8.02
C LEU A 82 -13.08 10.97 -8.49
N ILE A 83 -13.17 10.01 -7.58
CA ILE A 83 -13.09 8.59 -7.94
C ILE A 83 -14.40 8.21 -8.66
N PRO A 84 -14.37 7.72 -9.91
CA PRO A 84 -15.59 7.36 -10.64
C PRO A 84 -16.27 6.16 -9.98
N ASN A 85 -17.60 6.19 -9.82
CA ASN A 85 -18.37 5.09 -9.20
C ASN A 85 -18.47 3.83 -10.07
N THR A 86 -18.05 3.91 -11.33
CA THR A 86 -18.05 2.80 -12.29
C THR A 86 -16.62 2.43 -12.65
N ASP A 87 -16.28 1.15 -12.56
CA ASP A 87 -14.99 0.61 -12.97
C ASP A 87 -15.16 -0.44 -14.09
N LEU A 88 -14.11 -0.61 -14.89
CA LEU A 88 -14.10 -1.55 -16.02
C LEU A 88 -14.39 -3.00 -15.58
N LEU A 89 -13.94 -3.39 -14.39
CA LEU A 89 -14.21 -4.74 -13.87
C LEU A 89 -15.69 -4.91 -13.50
N THR A 90 -16.39 -3.88 -12.98
CA THR A 90 -17.86 -3.93 -12.84
C THR A 90 -18.54 -4.18 -14.18
N THR A 91 -18.11 -3.47 -15.23
CA THR A 91 -18.66 -3.66 -16.58
C THR A 91 -18.44 -5.08 -17.09
N LEU A 92 -17.23 -5.64 -16.92
CA LEU A 92 -16.93 -7.01 -17.30
C LEU A 92 -17.73 -8.03 -16.48
N LEU A 93 -17.83 -7.85 -15.16
CA LEU A 93 -18.61 -8.74 -14.30
C LEU A 93 -20.10 -8.70 -14.67
N ASN A 94 -20.67 -7.53 -14.93
CA ASN A 94 -22.06 -7.42 -15.38
C ASN A 94 -22.30 -8.13 -16.72
N LYS A 95 -21.32 -8.05 -17.63
CA LYS A 95 -21.41 -8.64 -18.98
C LYS A 95 -21.24 -10.15 -18.98
N TYR A 96 -20.34 -10.69 -18.15
CA TYR A 96 -19.96 -12.11 -18.20
C TYR A 96 -20.46 -12.93 -16.99
N ILE A 97 -20.88 -12.28 -15.91
CA ILE A 97 -21.44 -12.91 -14.69
C ILE A 97 -22.78 -12.26 -14.35
N HIS A 98 -23.84 -12.73 -15.01
CA HIS A 98 -25.17 -12.17 -14.87
C HIS A 98 -25.75 -12.31 -13.46
N LEU A 99 -25.49 -13.44 -12.78
CA LEU A 99 -25.94 -13.65 -11.41
C LEU A 99 -25.10 -12.84 -10.42
N PRO A 100 -25.67 -11.85 -9.70
CA PRO A 100 -24.93 -11.00 -8.77
C PRO A 100 -24.26 -11.78 -7.64
N GLU A 101 -24.90 -12.84 -7.13
CA GLU A 101 -24.41 -13.67 -6.03
C GLU A 101 -23.14 -14.46 -6.36
N ARG A 102 -22.88 -14.68 -7.66
CA ARG A 102 -21.66 -15.38 -8.13
C ARG A 102 -20.49 -14.42 -8.35
N ARG A 103 -20.70 -13.11 -8.19
CA ARG A 103 -19.64 -12.13 -8.37
C ARG A 103 -18.75 -12.12 -7.12
N PRO A 104 -17.43 -11.96 -7.29
CA PRO A 104 -16.54 -11.74 -6.15
C PRO A 104 -17.02 -10.53 -5.34
N MET A 105 -17.08 -10.68 -4.02
CA MET A 105 -17.41 -9.58 -3.12
C MET A 105 -16.34 -8.49 -3.25
N ARG A 106 -16.78 -7.24 -3.41
CA ARG A 106 -15.89 -6.11 -3.66
C ARG A 106 -16.47 -4.80 -3.15
N ASP A 107 -15.60 -3.91 -2.69
CA ASP A 107 -15.93 -2.53 -2.37
C ASP A 107 -16.22 -1.71 -3.64
N ILE A 108 -17.46 -1.25 -3.76
CA ILE A 108 -17.92 -0.36 -4.84
C ILE A 108 -18.33 1.01 -4.27
N SER A 109 -18.73 1.09 -3.00
CA SER A 109 -19.25 2.33 -2.40
C SER A 109 -18.14 3.32 -2.09
N GLY A 110 -16.96 2.84 -1.67
CA GLY A 110 -15.91 3.72 -1.16
C GLY A 110 -16.21 4.31 0.22
N GLU A 111 -17.22 3.79 0.91
CA GLU A 111 -17.59 4.25 2.25
C GLU A 111 -16.52 3.80 3.25
N TRP A 112 -15.83 4.76 3.85
CA TRP A 112 -14.72 4.50 4.77
C TRP A 112 -15.03 4.88 6.22
N GLN A 113 -15.99 5.78 6.45
CA GLN A 113 -16.25 6.41 7.75
C GLN A 113 -16.68 5.41 8.84
N LYS A 114 -17.28 4.28 8.45
CA LYS A 114 -17.74 3.23 9.37
C LYS A 114 -16.67 2.20 9.72
N ASN A 115 -15.52 2.23 9.04
CA ASN A 115 -14.48 1.20 9.13
C ASN A 115 -13.15 1.81 9.59
N ASN A 116 -12.39 1.08 10.39
CA ASN A 116 -11.03 1.50 10.73
C ASN A 116 -10.05 1.19 9.57
N PHE A 117 -8.92 1.89 9.55
CA PHE A 117 -7.88 1.71 8.52
C PHE A 117 -7.45 0.23 8.36
N HIS A 118 -7.20 -0.45 9.47
CA HIS A 118 -6.78 -1.85 9.45
C HIS A 118 -7.80 -2.78 8.78
N THR A 119 -9.10 -2.60 9.04
CA THR A 119 -10.15 -3.37 8.38
C THR A 119 -10.20 -3.08 6.88
N LEU A 120 -10.04 -1.82 6.48
CA LEU A 120 -10.02 -1.45 5.06
C LEU A 120 -8.84 -2.08 4.31
N VAL A 121 -7.67 -2.17 4.95
CA VAL A 121 -6.50 -2.88 4.41
C VAL A 121 -6.74 -4.38 4.32
N LEU A 122 -7.21 -5.02 5.39
CA LEU A 122 -7.47 -6.47 5.43
C LEU A 122 -8.54 -6.91 4.42
N THR A 123 -9.58 -6.09 4.24
CA THR A 123 -10.67 -6.36 3.29
C THR A 123 -10.34 -5.92 1.86
N ASN A 124 -9.14 -5.37 1.62
CA ASN A 124 -8.71 -4.84 0.33
C ASN A 124 -9.73 -3.84 -0.27
N SER A 125 -10.33 -3.02 0.60
CA SER A 125 -11.30 -1.97 0.25
C SER A 125 -10.58 -0.73 -0.29
N LEU A 126 -9.97 -0.89 -1.48
CA LEU A 126 -9.06 0.09 -2.07
C LEU A 126 -9.74 1.45 -2.35
N ARG A 127 -11.03 1.45 -2.70
CA ARG A 127 -11.77 2.68 -2.98
C ARG A 127 -11.99 3.47 -1.68
N ALA A 128 -12.46 2.80 -0.64
CA ALA A 128 -12.59 3.39 0.69
C ALA A 128 -11.25 3.92 1.21
N LEU A 129 -10.14 3.18 1.04
CA LEU A 129 -8.80 3.63 1.40
C LEU A 129 -8.39 4.90 0.64
N ALA A 130 -8.62 4.94 -0.67
CA ALA A 130 -8.30 6.09 -1.49
C ALA A 130 -9.11 7.33 -1.07
N MET A 131 -10.40 7.16 -0.75
CA MET A 131 -11.25 8.25 -0.25
C MET A 131 -10.81 8.73 1.14
N MET A 132 -10.54 7.80 2.05
CA MET A 132 -10.02 8.11 3.39
C MET A 132 -8.70 8.87 3.32
N ALA A 133 -7.76 8.44 2.46
CA ALA A 133 -6.48 9.12 2.28
C ALA A 133 -6.67 10.57 1.80
N ARG A 134 -7.53 10.80 0.80
CA ARG A 134 -7.89 12.15 0.35
C ARG A 134 -8.47 12.99 1.48
N ASP A 135 -9.48 12.47 2.19
CA ASP A 135 -10.19 13.23 3.20
C ASP A 135 -9.25 13.61 4.35
N ARG A 136 -8.34 12.70 4.74
CA ARG A 136 -7.29 13.00 5.72
C ARG A 136 -6.34 14.07 5.20
N LEU A 137 -5.79 13.91 3.99
CA LEU A 137 -4.86 14.89 3.39
C LEU A 137 -5.45 16.31 3.36
N VAL A 138 -6.73 16.44 3.03
CA VAL A 138 -7.41 17.75 2.99
C VAL A 138 -7.58 18.38 4.37
N THR A 139 -7.66 17.57 5.43
CA THR A 139 -7.82 18.05 6.81
C THR A 139 -6.51 18.14 7.59
N THR A 140 -5.43 17.57 7.07
CA THR A 140 -4.11 17.56 7.71
C THR A 140 -3.49 18.96 7.64
N ASP A 141 -2.67 19.28 8.65
CA ASP A 141 -1.89 20.51 8.68
C ASP A 141 -0.84 20.51 7.54
N PRO A 142 -0.75 21.56 6.70
CA PRO A 142 0.27 21.68 5.65
C PRO A 142 1.74 21.58 6.11
N GLU A 143 2.02 21.65 7.41
CA GLU A 143 3.34 21.44 8.01
C GLU A 143 3.62 19.99 8.39
N ASP A 144 2.60 19.12 8.38
CA ASP A 144 2.73 17.74 8.81
C ASP A 144 3.43 16.87 7.75
N LEU A 145 4.60 16.35 8.11
CA LEU A 145 5.40 15.44 7.30
C LEU A 145 4.64 14.16 6.91
N ALA A 146 3.62 13.75 7.67
CA ALA A 146 2.78 12.60 7.36
C ALA A 146 2.00 12.77 6.04
N LEU A 147 1.84 13.99 5.53
CA LEU A 147 1.19 14.28 4.25
C LEU A 147 1.77 13.45 3.10
N VAL A 148 3.10 13.34 3.03
CA VAL A 148 3.75 12.64 1.92
C VAL A 148 3.43 11.14 1.93
N SER A 149 3.36 10.53 3.11
CA SER A 149 2.92 9.15 3.28
C SER A 149 1.45 8.93 2.88
N GLY A 150 0.59 9.92 3.15
CA GLY A 150 -0.81 9.91 2.73
C GLY A 150 -0.96 9.98 1.21
N TRP A 151 -0.13 10.78 0.55
CA TRP A 151 -0.07 10.87 -0.92
C TRP A 151 0.33 9.54 -1.57
N TYR A 152 1.31 8.84 -0.99
CA TYR A 152 1.65 7.49 -1.43
C TYR A 152 0.47 6.53 -1.31
N LEU A 153 -0.20 6.48 -0.15
CA LEU A 153 -1.36 5.62 0.06
C LEU A 153 -2.47 5.90 -0.97
N ARG A 154 -2.76 7.18 -1.22
CA ARG A 154 -3.75 7.63 -2.21
C ARG A 154 -3.41 7.11 -3.61
N LEU A 155 -2.21 7.39 -4.11
CA LEU A 155 -1.79 7.01 -5.46
C LEU A 155 -1.67 5.48 -5.61
N ALA A 156 -1.14 4.79 -4.60
CA ALA A 156 -1.05 3.34 -4.57
C ALA A 156 -2.43 2.68 -4.68
N CYS A 157 -3.45 3.20 -3.98
CA CYS A 157 -4.81 2.69 -4.10
C CYS A 157 -5.42 2.94 -5.48
N LEU A 158 -5.24 4.14 -6.06
CA LEU A 158 -5.75 4.48 -7.39
C LEU A 158 -5.14 3.61 -8.50
N SER A 159 -3.83 3.38 -8.44
CA SER A 159 -3.14 2.52 -9.39
C SER A 159 -3.63 1.07 -9.32
N ARG A 160 -3.87 0.54 -8.12
CA ARG A 160 -4.44 -0.81 -7.91
C ARG A 160 -5.90 -0.90 -8.35
N LEU A 161 -6.65 0.20 -8.31
CA LEU A 161 -7.99 0.31 -8.89
C LEU A 161 -7.96 0.46 -10.42
N ARG A 162 -6.76 0.51 -11.04
CA ARG A 162 -6.54 0.73 -12.48
C ARG A 162 -7.09 2.06 -12.98
N LEU A 163 -7.17 3.05 -12.11
CA LEU A 163 -7.55 4.41 -12.45
C LEU A 163 -6.32 5.19 -12.91
N PHE A 164 -5.70 4.73 -13.99
CA PHE A 164 -4.38 5.20 -14.43
C PHE A 164 -4.37 6.67 -14.84
N ASN A 165 -5.39 7.12 -15.58
CA ASN A 165 -5.53 8.52 -15.96
C ASN A 165 -5.58 9.42 -14.72
N GLN A 166 -6.40 9.01 -13.73
CA GLN A 166 -6.53 9.73 -12.48
C GLN A 166 -5.22 9.71 -11.66
N THR A 167 -4.59 8.54 -11.58
CA THR A 167 -3.30 8.36 -10.90
C THR A 167 -2.23 9.26 -11.52
N SER A 168 -2.15 9.33 -12.85
CA SER A 168 -1.18 10.16 -13.54
C SER A 168 -1.39 11.64 -13.26
N VAL A 169 -2.63 12.13 -13.36
CA VAL A 169 -2.95 13.54 -13.10
C VAL A 169 -2.68 13.91 -11.64
N GLU A 170 -3.14 13.11 -10.67
CA GLU A 170 -2.88 13.39 -9.24
C GLU A 170 -1.38 13.32 -8.92
N CYS A 171 -0.63 12.41 -9.56
CA CYS A 171 0.82 12.31 -9.42
C CYS A 171 1.54 13.53 -10.02
N SER A 172 1.14 13.99 -11.21
CA SER A 172 1.67 15.22 -11.80
C SER A 172 1.38 16.44 -10.94
N ASN A 173 0.17 16.53 -10.35
CA ASN A 173 -0.19 17.61 -9.43
C ASN A 173 0.73 17.62 -8.21
N LEU A 174 0.91 16.47 -7.54
CA LEU A 174 1.81 16.30 -6.40
C LEU A 174 3.22 16.79 -6.75
N PHE A 175 3.82 16.25 -7.80
CA PHE A 175 5.19 16.59 -8.17
C PHE A 175 5.31 18.02 -8.69
N SER A 176 4.25 18.63 -9.22
CA SER A 176 4.24 20.06 -9.54
C SER A 176 4.40 20.92 -8.29
N VAL A 177 3.74 20.56 -7.17
CA VAL A 177 3.88 21.29 -5.90
C VAL A 177 5.24 21.04 -5.26
N LEU A 178 5.69 19.78 -5.20
CA LEU A 178 7.00 19.45 -4.63
C LEU A 178 8.15 20.11 -5.41
N ASN A 179 8.02 20.24 -6.73
CA ASN A 179 9.04 20.91 -7.54
C ASN A 179 9.03 22.44 -7.44
N ALA A 180 7.91 23.04 -7.03
CA ALA A 180 7.74 24.48 -6.88
C ALA A 180 8.32 25.03 -5.57
N VAL A 181 8.86 24.16 -4.69
CA VAL A 181 9.59 24.60 -3.48
C VAL A 181 10.77 25.48 -3.90
N GLU A 182 10.75 26.74 -3.45
CA GLU A 182 11.69 27.78 -3.88
C GLU A 182 13.10 27.55 -3.32
N THR A 183 13.20 27.11 -2.06
CA THR A 183 14.49 26.94 -1.38
C THR A 183 15.15 25.64 -1.81
N PRO A 184 16.37 25.69 -2.40
CA PRO A 184 17.04 24.49 -2.90
C PRO A 184 17.42 23.51 -1.78
N GLU A 185 17.75 24.01 -0.59
CA GLU A 185 18.07 23.19 0.59
C GLU A 185 16.85 22.39 1.07
N ALA A 186 15.70 23.06 1.22
CA ALA A 186 14.46 22.39 1.61
C ALA A 186 14.00 21.39 0.54
N LYS A 187 14.20 21.72 -0.74
CA LYS A 187 13.93 20.80 -1.85
C LYS A 187 14.83 19.56 -1.79
N SER A 188 16.15 19.70 -1.57
CA SER A 188 17.04 18.54 -1.43
C SER A 188 16.61 17.66 -0.26
N TRP A 189 16.34 18.27 0.90
CA TRP A 189 15.87 17.55 2.08
C TRP A 189 14.54 16.82 1.84
N LEU A 190 13.58 17.47 1.18
CA LEU A 190 12.29 16.88 0.82
C LEU A 190 12.45 15.63 -0.04
N PHE A 191 13.26 15.68 -1.10
CA PHE A 191 13.45 14.55 -2.01
C PHE A 191 14.34 13.45 -1.42
N GLU A 192 15.33 13.79 -0.59
CA GLU A 192 16.28 12.80 -0.05
C GLU A 192 15.80 12.13 1.23
N LYS A 193 15.04 12.84 2.07
CA LYS A 193 14.69 12.39 3.43
C LYS A 193 13.20 12.14 3.61
N LEU A 194 12.34 12.95 3.00
CA LEU A 194 10.89 12.89 3.25
C LEU A 194 10.13 12.10 2.19
N LEU A 195 10.50 12.20 0.92
CA LEU A 195 9.81 11.57 -0.19
C LEU A 195 10.09 10.05 -0.21
N PRO A 196 9.07 9.19 -0.03
CA PRO A 196 9.24 7.76 -0.24
C PRO A 196 9.69 7.46 -1.67
N PHE A 197 10.70 6.61 -1.82
CA PHE A 197 11.22 6.15 -3.10
C PHE A 197 10.11 5.62 -4.04
N GLU A 198 9.09 4.98 -3.47
CA GLU A 198 7.95 4.48 -4.23
C GLU A 198 7.20 5.59 -4.98
N LEU A 199 7.11 6.80 -4.41
CA LEU A 199 6.47 7.94 -5.09
C LEU A 199 7.31 8.41 -6.28
N GLU A 200 8.63 8.43 -6.16
CA GLU A 200 9.51 8.73 -7.29
C GLU A 200 9.37 7.70 -8.41
N VAL A 201 9.32 6.41 -8.06
CA VAL A 201 9.08 5.34 -9.03
C VAL A 201 7.72 5.50 -9.69
N MET A 202 6.67 5.85 -8.94
CA MET A 202 5.35 6.09 -9.49
C MET A 202 5.34 7.28 -10.45
N TYR A 203 6.02 8.37 -10.12
CA TYR A 203 6.16 9.53 -10.99
C TYR A 203 6.96 9.20 -12.25
N ALA A 204 8.06 8.48 -12.12
CA ALA A 204 8.84 7.98 -13.24
C ALA A 204 8.07 6.99 -14.12
N LYS A 205 7.04 6.32 -13.60
CA LYS A 205 6.15 5.42 -14.36
C LYS A 205 4.88 6.10 -14.87
N SER A 206 4.66 7.38 -14.57
CA SER A 206 3.45 8.10 -14.99
C SER A 206 3.25 8.08 -16.52
N TRP A 207 4.32 8.29 -17.29
CA TRP A 207 4.30 8.16 -18.76
C TRP A 207 3.99 6.74 -19.25
N LEU A 208 4.30 5.74 -18.43
CA LEU A 208 3.99 4.33 -18.70
C LEU A 208 2.51 4.06 -18.47
N PHE A 209 1.86 4.69 -17.49
CA PHE A 209 0.41 4.53 -17.24
C PHE A 209 -0.45 4.95 -18.43
N GLU A 210 -0.04 6.01 -19.13
CA GLU A 210 -0.70 6.46 -20.36
C GLU A 210 -0.58 5.41 -21.49
N LYS A 211 0.53 4.66 -21.53
CA LYS A 211 0.79 3.60 -22.53
C LYS A 211 0.31 2.20 -22.11
N LEU A 212 0.25 1.89 -20.81
CA LEU A 212 -0.12 0.58 -20.25
C LEU A 212 -1.59 0.26 -20.40
N LEU A 213 -2.44 1.28 -20.54
CA LEU A 213 -3.86 1.13 -20.88
C LEU A 213 -4.06 0.27 -22.15
N LEU A 214 -3.09 0.28 -23.07
CA LEU A 214 -3.11 -0.57 -24.27
C LEU A 214 -2.79 -2.05 -23.96
N PHE A 215 -1.82 -2.32 -23.08
CA PHE A 215 -1.37 -3.70 -22.80
C PHE A 215 -2.25 -4.43 -21.77
N GLU A 216 -2.79 -3.73 -20.77
CA GLU A 216 -3.53 -4.40 -19.69
C GLU A 216 -4.94 -4.85 -20.11
N LEU A 217 -5.55 -4.15 -21.09
CA LEU A 217 -6.78 -4.61 -21.73
C LEU A 217 -6.58 -5.97 -22.41
N ASP A 218 -5.43 -6.20 -23.05
CA ASP A 218 -5.11 -7.47 -23.70
C ASP A 218 -4.94 -8.61 -22.68
N VAL A 219 -4.23 -8.37 -21.57
CA VAL A 219 -4.02 -9.39 -20.54
C VAL A 219 -5.32 -9.75 -19.82
N VAL A 220 -6.16 -8.76 -19.50
CA VAL A 220 -7.48 -9.00 -18.88
C VAL A 220 -8.40 -9.72 -19.86
N TYR A 221 -8.40 -9.33 -21.14
CA TYR A 221 -9.17 -10.01 -22.19
C TYR A 221 -8.75 -11.48 -22.34
N VAL A 222 -7.44 -11.77 -22.36
CA VAL A 222 -6.91 -13.14 -22.44
C VAL A 222 -7.30 -13.97 -21.21
N ARG A 223 -7.15 -13.43 -19.99
CA ARG A 223 -7.55 -14.13 -18.75
C ARG A 223 -9.05 -14.38 -18.70
N LEU A 224 -9.87 -13.41 -19.10
CA LEU A 224 -11.32 -13.54 -19.12
C LEU A 224 -11.78 -14.59 -20.14
N LYS A 225 -11.15 -14.62 -21.32
CA LYS A 225 -11.40 -15.62 -22.37
C LYS A 225 -11.01 -17.03 -21.93
N TYR A 226 -9.87 -17.17 -21.23
CA TYR A 226 -9.41 -18.44 -20.70
C TYR A 226 -10.35 -18.97 -19.60
N TRP A 227 -10.78 -18.11 -18.69
CA TRP A 227 -11.77 -18.46 -17.67
C TRP A 227 -13.11 -18.86 -18.28
N LEU A 228 -13.63 -18.11 -19.27
CA LEU A 228 -14.89 -18.44 -19.95
C LEU A 228 -14.85 -19.82 -20.62
N ARG A 229 -13.74 -20.14 -21.28
CA ARG A 229 -13.53 -21.42 -21.97
C ARG A 229 -13.49 -22.61 -21.01
N ASN A 230 -12.96 -22.43 -19.81
CA ASN A 230 -12.93 -23.47 -18.77
C ASN A 230 -14.28 -23.68 -18.09
N GLN A 231 -15.21 -22.72 -18.16
CA GLN A 231 -16.59 -22.88 -17.67
C GLN A 231 -17.47 -23.64 -18.67
N THR A 232 -17.13 -23.65 -19.96
CA THR A 232 -17.91 -24.35 -21.02
C THR A 232 -17.55 -25.84 -21.14
N GLN A 233 -16.51 -26.29 -20.45
CA GLN A 233 -15.99 -27.68 -20.47
C GLN A 233 -16.41 -28.48 -19.22
N ARG A 234 -17.28 -27.93 -18.38
CA ARG A 234 -17.96 -28.63 -17.26
C ARG A 234 -19.45 -28.73 -17.58
#